data_AF-A0A0K2XIE9-F1
#
_entry.id   AF-A0A0K2XIE9-F1
#
_cell.length_a   1.000
_cell.length_b   1.000
_cell.length_c   1.000
_cell.angle_alpha   90.00
_cell.angle_beta   90.00
_cell.angle_gamma   90.00
#
_symmetry.space_group_name_H-M   'P 1'
#
loop_
_entity.id
_entity.type
_entity.pdbx_description
1 polymer ?
#
loop_
_entity_poly.entity_id
_entity_poly.type
_entity_poly.pdbx_seq_one_letter_code
_entity_poly.pdbx_strand_id
1 'polypeptide(L)'
;MQTTTNQISKVRKWLIKWQTRSLGKRLNVYILILSVLLFSDRCNLQAQLEKAKNYLEGILSGRLASRVFERICVNVADYALDEHLYLKDRMRVFELLVQNIQLYQIVLDIWEDEMYQDQRDILKIAVQNAYDKRYSLDAESQRALSYQMRLFKR
;
A
#
# COMPACT_ATOMS: atom_id res chain seq x y z
N MET A 1 -21.75 12.99 8.82
CA MET A 1 -22.30 11.81 8.12
C MET A 1 -21.52 10.60 8.59
N GLN A 2 -22.18 9.65 9.26
CA GLN A 2 -21.55 8.46 9.84
C GLN A 2 -21.36 7.40 8.73
N THR A 3 -20.14 7.16 8.27
CA THR A 3 -19.86 5.94 7.49
C THR A 3 -19.49 4.83 8.44
N THR A 4 -20.51 4.08 8.83
CA THR A 4 -20.41 2.76 9.46
C THR A 4 -19.60 1.83 8.57
N THR A 5 -18.32 1.62 8.91
CA THR A 5 -17.49 0.52 8.38
C THR A 5 -18.10 -0.86 8.66
N ASN A 6 -19.18 -0.93 9.45
CA ASN A 6 -19.63 -2.17 10.06
C ASN A 6 -20.66 -3.01 9.27
N GLN A 7 -21.27 -2.58 8.16
CA GLN A 7 -22.17 -3.46 7.39
C GLN A 7 -22.21 -3.18 5.89
N ILE A 8 -21.09 -3.43 5.18
CA ILE A 8 -21.17 -3.61 3.72
C ILE A 8 -21.77 -4.99 3.45
N SER A 9 -22.95 -5.06 2.84
CA SER A 9 -23.61 -6.33 2.53
C SER A 9 -22.74 -7.22 1.63
N LYS A 10 -22.85 -8.55 1.76
CA LYS A 10 -22.05 -9.51 0.96
C LYS A 10 -22.20 -9.26 -0.55
N VAL A 11 -23.41 -8.94 -1.01
CA VAL A 11 -23.71 -8.60 -2.41
C VAL A 11 -23.00 -7.31 -2.83
N ARG A 12 -23.07 -6.26 -2.01
CA ARG A 12 -22.38 -4.99 -2.30
C ARG A 12 -20.86 -5.17 -2.31
N LYS A 13 -20.30 -5.92 -1.35
CA LYS A 13 -18.89 -6.28 -1.34
C LYS A 13 -18.51 -6.95 -2.67
N TRP A 14 -19.25 -7.98 -3.08
CA TRP A 14 -18.99 -8.70 -4.33
C TRP A 14 -19.04 -7.79 -5.56
N LEU A 15 -20.05 -6.93 -5.67
CA LEU A 15 -20.17 -5.95 -6.76
C LEU A 15 -18.96 -5.01 -6.80
N ILE A 16 -18.54 -4.45 -5.66
CA ILE A 16 -17.36 -3.59 -5.59
C ILE A 16 -16.09 -4.35 -6.00
N LYS A 17 -15.89 -5.59 -5.51
CA LYS A 17 -14.74 -6.41 -5.94
C LYS A 17 -14.76 -6.65 -7.45
N TRP A 18 -15.94 -6.91 -8.02
CA TRP A 18 -16.11 -7.14 -9.45
C TRP A 18 -15.82 -5.90 -10.29
N GLN A 19 -16.43 -4.76 -9.95
CA GLN A 19 -16.24 -3.49 -10.66
C GLN A 19 -14.78 -3.01 -10.63
N THR A 20 -14.04 -3.40 -9.59
CA THR A 20 -12.63 -3.01 -9.43
C THR A 20 -11.64 -4.07 -9.92
N ARG A 21 -12.08 -5.24 -10.40
CA ARG A 21 -11.19 -6.30 -10.92
C ARG A 21 -10.36 -5.86 -12.13
N SER A 22 -10.92 -5.00 -12.96
CA SER A 22 -10.25 -4.47 -14.16
C SER A 22 -9.45 -3.20 -13.90
N LEU A 23 -9.33 -2.75 -12.64
CA LEU A 23 -8.42 -1.65 -12.32
C LEU A 23 -6.99 -2.07 -12.66
N GLY A 24 -6.23 -1.13 -13.23
CA GLY A 24 -4.85 -1.39 -13.64
C GLY A 24 -3.98 -1.87 -12.49
N LYS A 25 -2.93 -2.64 -12.81
CA LYS A 25 -2.01 -3.25 -11.82
C LYS A 25 -1.49 -2.24 -10.78
N ARG A 26 -1.17 -1.02 -11.20
CA ARG A 26 -0.72 0.06 -10.32
C ARG A 26 -1.77 0.44 -9.28
N LEU A 27 -3.04 0.58 -9.67
CA LEU A 27 -4.12 0.92 -8.73
C LEU A 27 -4.39 -0.21 -7.74
N ASN A 28 -4.27 -1.47 -8.17
CA ASN A 28 -4.41 -2.61 -7.26
C ASN A 28 -3.31 -2.62 -6.18
N VAL A 29 -2.09 -2.19 -6.53
CA VAL A 29 -1.01 -2.00 -5.55
C VAL A 29 -1.34 -0.87 -4.57
N TYR A 30 -1.82 0.27 -5.06
CA TYR A 30 -2.25 1.38 -4.19
C TYR A 30 -3.37 0.96 -3.24
N ILE A 31 -4.41 0.29 -3.76
CA ILE A 31 -5.52 -0.24 -2.96
C ILE A 31 -4.99 -1.12 -1.83
N LEU A 32 -4.07 -2.04 -2.15
CA LEU A 32 -3.52 -2.98 -1.18
C LEU A 32 -2.72 -2.26 -0.09
N ILE A 33 -1.78 -1.40 -0.49
CA ILE A 33 -0.94 -0.64 0.46
C ILE A 33 -1.81 0.22 1.38
N LEU A 34 -2.72 1.01 0.81
CA LEU A 34 -3.61 1.88 1.57
C LEU A 34 -4.49 1.07 2.53
N SER A 35 -5.07 -0.06 2.08
CA SER A 35 -5.91 -0.90 2.96
C SER A 35 -5.13 -1.39 4.19
N VAL A 36 -3.88 -1.81 4.01
CA VAL A 36 -3.02 -2.30 5.10
C VAL A 36 -2.63 -1.16 6.04
N LEU A 37 -2.19 -0.01 5.51
CA LEU A 37 -1.78 1.13 6.32
C LEU A 37 -2.93 1.64 7.20
N LEU A 38 -4.12 1.78 6.60
CA LEU A 38 -5.32 2.25 7.31
C LEU A 38 -5.74 1.29 8.43
N PHE A 39 -5.67 -0.01 8.19
CA PHE A 39 -6.05 -1.01 9.20
C PHE A 39 -4.96 -1.23 10.27
N SER A 40 -3.73 -0.76 10.03
CA SER A 40 -2.63 -0.87 11.01
C SER A 40 -2.86 -0.01 12.24
N ASP A 41 -3.56 1.13 12.11
CA ASP A 41 -4.00 1.97 13.22
C ASP A 41 -5.52 1.87 13.41
N ARG A 42 -5.94 0.85 14.16
CA ARG A 42 -7.36 0.59 14.45
C ARG A 42 -8.00 1.68 15.32
N CYS A 43 -7.20 2.40 16.11
CA CYS A 43 -7.71 3.38 17.06
C CYS A 43 -8.18 4.67 16.37
N ASN A 44 -7.55 5.04 15.25
CA ASN A 44 -7.88 6.25 14.49
C ASN A 44 -8.41 5.98 13.07
N LEU A 45 -9.00 4.80 12.86
CA LEU A 45 -9.38 4.31 11.53
C LEU A 45 -10.29 5.28 10.75
N GLN A 46 -11.24 5.95 11.42
CA GLN A 46 -12.16 6.87 10.74
C GLN A 46 -11.47 8.12 10.20
N ALA A 47 -10.58 8.74 10.99
CA ALA A 47 -9.82 9.90 10.51
C ALA A 47 -8.86 9.50 9.40
N GLN A 48 -8.24 8.33 9.53
CA GLN A 48 -7.38 7.73 8.52
C GLN A 48 -8.13 7.46 7.21
N LEU A 49 -9.38 6.98 7.27
CA LEU A 49 -10.21 6.79 6.08
C LEU A 49 -10.53 8.12 5.39
N GLU A 50 -10.86 9.18 6.12
CA GLU A 50 -11.08 10.51 5.53
C GLU A 50 -9.80 11.06 4.90
N LYS A 51 -8.64 10.88 5.55
CA LYS A 51 -7.34 11.27 5.01
C LYS A 51 -7.02 10.54 3.72
N ALA A 52 -7.21 9.23 3.67
CA ALA A 52 -7.01 8.45 2.46
C ALA A 52 -7.98 8.85 1.34
N LYS A 53 -9.22 9.20 1.67
CA LYS A 53 -10.18 9.70 0.68
C LYS A 53 -9.68 11.01 0.06
N ASN A 54 -9.28 11.98 0.87
CA ASN A 54 -8.73 13.26 0.40
C ASN A 54 -7.46 13.06 -0.44
N TYR A 55 -6.56 12.20 0.03
CA TYR A 55 -5.36 11.82 -0.73
C TYR A 55 -5.72 11.26 -2.11
N LEU A 56 -6.65 10.30 -2.19
CA LEU A 56 -7.08 9.72 -3.47
C LEU A 56 -7.74 10.73 -4.41
N GLU A 57 -8.52 11.66 -3.87
CA GLU A 57 -9.15 12.74 -4.65
C GLU A 57 -8.10 13.72 -5.22
N GLY A 58 -6.96 13.89 -4.55
CA GLY A 58 -5.84 14.70 -5.06
C GLY A 58 -5.05 14.04 -6.19
N ILE A 59 -5.04 12.70 -6.28
CA ILE A 59 -4.19 11.95 -7.23
C ILE A 59 -4.98 11.23 -8.34
N LEU A 60 -6.30 11.10 -8.22
CA LEU A 60 -7.17 10.39 -9.18
C LEU A 60 -8.38 11.25 -9.57
N SER A 61 -8.97 10.97 -10.75
CA SER A 61 -10.24 11.59 -11.13
C SER A 61 -11.36 11.14 -10.18
N GLY A 62 -12.32 12.03 -9.87
CA GLY A 62 -13.30 11.80 -8.79
C GLY A 62 -14.06 10.47 -8.86
N ARG A 63 -14.48 10.03 -10.06
CA ARG A 63 -15.14 8.70 -10.23
C ARG A 63 -14.20 7.54 -9.92
N LEU A 64 -12.94 7.64 -10.29
CA LEU A 64 -11.94 6.61 -10.05
C LEU A 64 -11.51 6.60 -8.58
N ALA A 65 -11.29 7.77 -7.98
CA ALA A 65 -11.00 7.94 -6.56
C ALA A 65 -12.09 7.27 -5.70
N SER A 66 -13.36 7.54 -5.98
CA SER A 66 -14.50 6.94 -5.28
C SER A 66 -14.50 5.41 -5.37
N ARG A 67 -14.30 4.83 -6.56
CA ARG A 67 -14.25 3.36 -6.74
C ARG A 67 -13.07 2.71 -6.00
N VAL A 68 -11.91 3.35 -6.04
CA VAL A 68 -10.70 2.90 -5.33
C VAL A 68 -10.93 2.94 -3.83
N PHE A 69 -11.51 4.03 -3.33
CA PHE A 69 -11.85 4.19 -1.92
C PHE A 69 -12.87 3.15 -1.44
N GLU A 70 -13.95 2.91 -2.19
CA GLU A 70 -14.92 1.85 -1.86
C GLU A 70 -14.24 0.48 -1.76
N ARG A 71 -13.28 0.20 -2.65
CA ARG A 71 -12.53 -1.06 -2.63
C ARG A 71 -11.63 -1.19 -1.41
N ILE A 72 -11.01 -0.10 -0.98
CA ILE A 72 -10.22 -0.04 0.26
C ILE A 72 -11.11 -0.31 1.46
N CYS A 73 -12.26 0.35 1.56
CA CYS A 73 -13.23 0.11 2.64
C CYS A 73 -13.67 -1.35 2.70
N VAL A 74 -13.87 -2.02 1.55
CA VAL A 74 -14.18 -3.45 1.51
C VAL A 74 -13.03 -4.29 2.08
N ASN A 75 -11.78 -4.00 1.73
CA ASN A 75 -10.63 -4.74 2.25
C ASN A 75 -10.46 -4.54 3.77
N VAL A 76 -10.57 -3.29 4.25
CA VAL A 76 -10.53 -2.95 5.68
C VAL A 76 -11.64 -3.69 6.44
N ALA A 77 -12.86 -3.74 5.90
CA ALA A 77 -13.96 -4.48 6.49
C ALA A 77 -13.75 -6.00 6.45
N ASP A 78 -12.99 -6.52 5.48
CA ASP A 78 -12.62 -7.94 5.43
C ASP A 78 -11.51 -8.26 6.46
N TYR A 79 -10.55 -7.36 6.67
CA TYR A 79 -9.50 -7.49 7.69
C TYR A 79 -10.06 -7.50 9.12
N ALA A 80 -11.15 -6.76 9.36
CA ALA A 80 -11.85 -6.80 10.64
C ALA A 80 -12.51 -8.16 10.93
N LEU A 81 -12.80 -8.95 9.90
CA LEU A 81 -13.44 -10.27 10.00
C LEU A 81 -12.43 -11.43 9.93
N ASP A 82 -11.28 -11.21 9.30
CA ASP A 82 -10.25 -12.21 9.05
C ASP A 82 -8.86 -11.60 9.26
N GLU A 83 -8.29 -11.84 10.44
CA GLU A 83 -6.96 -11.38 10.80
C GLU A 83 -5.85 -12.08 9.98
N HIS A 84 -6.05 -13.33 9.58
CA HIS A 84 -5.08 -14.04 8.75
C HIS A 84 -4.96 -13.40 7.36
N LEU A 85 -6.09 -12.96 6.80
CA LEU A 85 -6.09 -12.20 5.55
C LEU A 85 -5.30 -10.90 5.70
N TYR A 86 -5.48 -10.18 6.80
CA TYR A 86 -4.70 -8.97 7.08
C TYR A 86 -3.19 -9.25 7.17
N LEU A 87 -2.78 -10.25 7.97
CA LEU A 87 -1.36 -10.59 8.13
C LEU A 87 -0.72 -10.99 6.80
N LYS A 88 -1.44 -11.75 5.97
CA LYS A 88 -1.00 -12.13 4.62
C LYS A 88 -0.80 -10.91 3.72
N ASP A 89 -1.77 -10.00 3.69
CA ASP A 89 -1.68 -8.80 2.87
C ASP A 89 -0.62 -7.82 3.39
N ARG A 90 -0.42 -7.74 4.72
CA ARG A 90 0.67 -6.96 5.32
C ARG A 90 2.04 -7.46 4.89
N MET A 91 2.26 -8.77 4.91
CA MET A 91 3.50 -9.36 4.37
C MET A 91 3.68 -9.06 2.88
N ARG A 92 2.60 -9.14 2.10
CA ARG A 92 2.63 -8.80 0.68
C ARG A 92 2.96 -7.34 0.42
N VAL A 93 2.43 -6.42 1.23
CA VAL A 93 2.77 -4.99 1.18
C VAL A 93 4.25 -4.79 1.49
N PHE A 94 4.76 -5.42 2.55
CA PHE A 94 6.18 -5.35 2.88
C PHE A 94 7.06 -5.79 1.70
N GLU A 95 6.75 -6.93 1.08
CA GLU A 95 7.48 -7.41 -0.10
C GLU A 95 7.41 -6.44 -1.29
N LEU A 96 6.26 -5.81 -1.53
CA LEU A 96 6.11 -4.80 -2.59
C LEU A 96 6.97 -3.57 -2.33
N LEU A 97 7.03 -3.10 -1.07
CA LEU A 97 7.88 -1.96 -0.68
C LEU A 97 9.36 -2.30 -0.84
N VAL A 98 9.77 -3.52 -0.47
CA VAL A 98 11.14 -4.02 -0.67
C VAL A 98 11.48 -4.17 -2.16
N GLN A 99 10.53 -4.56 -3.01
CA GLN A 99 10.79 -4.69 -4.45
C GLN A 99 10.83 -3.33 -5.17
N ASN A 100 10.06 -2.35 -4.69
CA ASN A 100 9.98 -1.03 -5.27
C ASN A 100 9.91 0.04 -4.18
N ILE A 101 11.07 0.57 -3.82
CA ILE A 101 11.22 1.58 -2.78
C ILE A 101 10.43 2.87 -3.06
N GLN A 102 10.13 3.20 -4.33
CA GLN A 102 9.33 4.38 -4.67
C GLN A 102 7.90 4.28 -4.14
N LEU A 103 7.37 3.06 -3.93
CA LEU A 103 6.07 2.86 -3.32
C LEU A 103 6.03 3.29 -1.84
N TYR A 104 7.20 3.44 -1.21
CA TYR A 104 7.30 3.94 0.17
C TYR A 104 6.79 5.38 0.30
N GLN A 105 6.77 6.17 -0.79
CA GLN A 105 6.15 7.50 -0.78
C GLN A 105 4.69 7.46 -0.31
N ILE A 106 3.94 6.40 -0.66
CA ILE A 106 2.54 6.24 -0.21
C ILE A 106 2.45 6.15 1.32
N VAL A 107 3.44 5.50 1.96
CA VAL A 107 3.53 5.43 3.42
C VAL A 107 3.76 6.82 4.00
N LEU A 108 4.69 7.57 3.43
CA LEU A 108 5.01 8.93 3.88
C LEU A 108 3.81 9.88 3.75
N ASP A 109 3.05 9.79 2.66
CA ASP A 109 1.91 10.66 2.40
C ASP A 109 0.73 10.36 3.34
N ILE A 110 0.47 9.09 3.65
CA ILE A 110 -0.66 8.68 4.52
C ILE A 110 -0.33 8.86 5.99
N TRP A 111 0.88 8.43 6.38
CA TRP A 111 1.40 8.65 7.71
C TRP A 111 2.28 9.90 7.70
N GLU A 112 1.79 11.07 7.32
CA GLU A 112 2.60 12.30 7.41
C GLU A 112 2.68 12.84 8.86
N ASP A 113 1.66 12.57 9.69
CA ASP A 113 1.55 13.14 11.03
C ASP A 113 2.65 12.63 11.98
N GLU A 114 3.11 13.47 12.91
CA GLU A 114 4.18 13.13 13.87
C GLU A 114 3.85 11.90 14.72
N MET A 115 2.57 11.65 15.01
CA MET A 115 2.14 10.47 15.78
C MET A 115 2.51 9.13 15.13
N TYR A 116 2.78 9.11 13.83
CA TYR A 116 3.19 7.92 13.09
C TYR A 116 4.71 7.82 12.87
N GLN A 117 5.50 8.73 13.44
CA GLN A 117 6.94 8.79 13.20
C GLN A 117 7.64 7.48 13.56
N ASP A 118 7.33 6.90 14.72
CA ASP A 118 7.93 5.63 15.15
C ASP A 118 7.59 4.48 14.20
N GLN A 119 6.33 4.39 13.76
CA GLN A 119 5.87 3.37 12.82
C GLN A 119 6.54 3.54 11.45
N ARG A 120 6.69 4.78 10.99
CA ARG A 120 7.44 5.10 9.76
C ARG A 120 8.89 4.66 9.88
N ASP A 121 9.57 5.04 10.96
CA ASP A 121 11.00 4.76 11.15
C ASP A 121 11.28 3.26 11.26
N ILE A 122 10.46 2.52 12.02
CA ILE A 122 10.54 1.06 12.11
C ILE A 122 10.35 0.43 10.72
N LEU A 123 9.31 0.84 9.99
CA LEU A 123 9.04 0.28 8.66
C LEU A 123 10.14 0.65 7.67
N LYS A 124 10.68 1.87 7.74
CA LYS A 124 11.79 2.36 6.90
C LYS A 124 13.01 1.47 7.09
N ILE A 125 13.44 1.31 8.35
CA ILE A 125 14.60 0.48 8.69
C ILE A 125 14.39 -0.96 8.21
N ALA A 126 13.21 -1.54 8.46
CA ALA A 126 12.90 -2.90 8.04
C ALA A 126 12.93 -3.08 6.52
N VAL A 127 12.28 -2.17 5.77
CA VAL A 127 12.26 -2.21 4.30
C VAL A 127 13.65 -1.99 3.73
N GLN A 128 14.41 -1.03 4.27
CA GLN A 128 15.74 -0.70 3.80
C GLN A 128 16.73 -1.84 4.06
N ASN A 129 16.72 -2.45 5.25
CA ASN A 129 17.54 -3.63 5.54
C ASN A 129 17.19 -4.82 4.63
N ALA A 130 15.91 -5.05 4.35
CA ALA A 130 15.48 -6.12 3.47
C ALA A 130 15.81 -5.85 2.00
N TYR A 131 15.71 -4.59 1.56
CA TYR A 131 16.14 -4.12 0.26
C TYR A 131 17.65 -4.33 0.09
N ASP A 132 18.44 -3.82 1.03
CA ASP A 132 19.90 -3.91 1.01
C ASP A 132 20.34 -5.37 1.05
N LYS A 133 19.69 -6.23 1.84
CA LYS A 133 19.98 -7.68 1.81
C LYS A 133 19.67 -8.31 0.46
N ARG A 134 18.55 -7.94 -0.18
CA ARG A 134 18.11 -8.52 -1.46
C ARG A 134 18.91 -8.00 -2.66
N TYR A 135 19.31 -6.74 -2.62
CA TYR A 135 19.99 -6.04 -3.72
C TYR A 135 21.44 -5.68 -3.40
N SER A 136 21.98 -6.13 -2.26
CA SER A 136 23.43 -6.25 -2.05
C SER A 136 23.95 -7.05 -3.23
N LEU A 137 24.63 -6.34 -4.13
CA LEU A 137 25.08 -6.89 -5.37
C LEU A 137 25.96 -8.09 -5.04
N ASP A 138 25.51 -9.28 -5.40
CA ASP A 138 26.40 -10.41 -5.51
C ASP A 138 27.58 -9.97 -6.39
N ALA A 139 28.81 -10.33 -6.01
CA ALA A 139 30.03 -9.78 -6.60
C ALA A 139 30.09 -9.96 -8.14
N GLU A 140 29.30 -10.90 -8.66
CA GLU A 140 29.08 -11.15 -10.08
C GLU A 140 28.13 -10.13 -10.74
N SER A 141 27.06 -9.72 -10.06
CA SER A 141 26.11 -8.69 -10.52
C SER A 141 26.77 -7.30 -10.56
N GLN A 142 27.64 -6.99 -9.60
CA GLN A 142 28.49 -5.78 -9.61
C GLN A 142 29.46 -5.76 -10.80
N ARG A 143 30.02 -6.93 -11.14
CA ARG A 143 30.89 -7.09 -12.32
C ARG A 143 30.12 -6.95 -13.62
N ALA A 144 28.91 -7.51 -13.72
CA ALA A 144 28.05 -7.36 -14.89
C ALA A 144 27.62 -5.89 -15.13
N LEU A 145 27.20 -5.19 -14.07
CA LEU A 145 26.84 -3.77 -14.14
C LEU A 145 28.03 -2.88 -14.52
N SER A 146 29.20 -3.11 -13.93
CA SER A 146 30.42 -2.36 -14.28
C SER A 146 30.90 -2.65 -15.71
N TYR A 147 30.71 -3.87 -16.21
CA TYR A 147 30.98 -4.21 -17.61
C TYR A 147 30.02 -3.49 -18.58
N GLN A 148 28.72 -3.48 -18.30
CA GLN A 148 27.72 -2.75 -19.09
C GLN A 148 28.00 -1.24 -19.10
N MET A 149 28.34 -0.65 -17.95
CA MET A 149 28.70 0.77 -17.86
C MET A 149 29.95 1.14 -18.66
N ARG A 150 30.93 0.23 -18.82
CA ARG A 150 32.10 0.45 -19.66
C ARG A 150 31.77 0.41 -21.16
N LEU A 151 30.83 -0.44 -21.56
CA LEU A 151 30.39 -0.56 -22.94
C LEU A 151 29.55 0.65 -23.40
N PHE A 152 28.73 1.23 -22.50
CA PHE A 152 27.95 2.44 -22.79
C PHE A 152 28.75 3.75 -22.79
N LYS A 153 30.03 3.73 -22.35
CA LYS A 153 30.94 4.89 -22.39
C LYS A 153 31.89 4.89 -23.61
N ARG A 154 31.70 3.98 -24.57
CA ARG A 154 32.30 4.04 -25.92
C ARG A 154 31.28 4.59 -26.90
#